data_AF-A0A2N3AK94-F1
#
_entry.id   AF-A0A2N3AK94-F1
#
_cell.length_a   1.000
_cell.length_b   1.000
_cell.length_c   1.000
_cell.angle_alpha   90.00
_cell.angle_beta   90.00
_cell.angle_gamma   90.00
#
_symmetry.space_group_name_H-M   'P 1'
#
loop_
_entity.id
_entity.type
_entity.pdbx_description
1 polymer ?
#
loop_
_entity_poly.entity_id
_entity_poly.type
_entity_poly.pdbx_seq_one_letter_code
_entity_poly.pdbx_strand_id
1 'polypeptide(L)'
;MKTSSGKNERRLYGDLAWTWPIISPVEDYIEETELFSKLIEEHSMIEVKTLLHLDCGSGHNDYNFQKDFKVTSVDVSEDMLWLAKKLNPEVNNQYGDMQIMRLEERFDAVTILDSINYIRTVEDLQKTFITKYSKLSIDIFYSTVCRTATMIIKFGGGGGI
;
A
#
# COMPACT_ATOMS: atom_id res chain seq x y z
N MET A 1 29.72 22.84 2.15
CA MET A 1 29.16 22.48 3.46
C MET A 1 27.67 22.24 3.26
N LYS A 2 27.20 20.99 3.34
CA LYS A 2 25.80 20.62 3.08
C LYS A 2 24.93 21.12 4.24
N THR A 3 23.96 21.98 3.98
CA THR A 3 22.88 22.27 4.93
C THR A 3 21.83 21.17 4.81
N SER A 4 22.03 20.07 5.52
CA SER A 4 21.03 19.02 5.70
C SER A 4 20.08 19.41 6.82
N SER A 5 18.95 20.03 6.48
CA SER A 5 17.81 20.23 7.38
C SER A 5 16.58 20.68 6.57
N GLY A 6 16.15 19.86 5.62
CA GLY A 6 14.77 19.94 5.13
C GLY A 6 13.93 19.09 6.06
N LYS A 7 13.20 19.70 7.01
CA LYS A 7 12.18 18.97 7.79
C LYS A 7 11.26 18.26 6.81
N ASN A 8 11.01 16.97 7.02
CA ASN A 8 9.97 16.25 6.29
C ASN A 8 8.65 17.05 6.43
N GLU A 9 8.08 17.53 5.32
CA GLU A 9 6.85 18.34 5.35
C GLU A 9 5.67 17.54 5.96
N ARG A 10 5.75 16.21 5.94
CA ARG A 10 4.72 15.30 6.47
C ARG A 10 5.01 14.90 7.93
N ARG A 11 5.10 15.88 8.82
CA ARG A 11 5.38 15.69 10.26
C ARG A 11 4.46 14.66 10.95
N LEU A 12 3.19 14.60 10.54
CA LEU A 12 2.22 13.64 11.06
C LEU A 12 2.69 12.19 10.92
N TYR A 13 3.37 11.87 9.82
CA TYR A 13 3.91 10.54 9.54
C TYR A 13 5.37 10.40 9.97
N GLY A 14 5.97 11.40 10.63
CA GLY A 14 7.35 11.35 11.10
C GLY A 14 7.42 11.59 12.60
N ASP A 15 7.87 12.78 13.00
CA ASP A 15 8.06 13.13 14.41
C ASP A 15 6.78 13.14 15.26
N LEU A 16 5.60 13.12 14.63
CA LEU A 16 4.29 13.00 15.29
C LEU A 16 3.62 11.63 15.06
N ALA A 17 4.29 10.66 14.41
CA ALA A 17 3.71 9.35 14.11
C ALA A 17 3.17 8.62 15.36
N TRP A 18 3.80 8.85 16.52
CA TRP A 18 3.36 8.29 17.80
C TRP A 18 1.92 8.66 18.19
N THR A 19 1.37 9.74 17.63
CA THR A 19 -0.04 10.14 17.85
C THR A 19 -1.02 9.31 17.03
N TRP A 20 -0.56 8.64 15.96
CA TRP A 20 -1.41 7.96 14.99
C TRP A 20 -2.38 6.94 15.63
N PRO A 21 -1.94 6.00 16.49
CA PRO A 21 -2.85 5.03 17.09
C PRO A 21 -3.90 5.65 18.04
N ILE A 22 -3.73 6.93 18.41
CA ILE A 22 -4.67 7.66 19.27
C ILE A 22 -5.74 8.35 18.44
N ILE A 23 -5.34 8.96 17.32
CA ILE A 23 -6.24 9.78 16.48
C ILE A 23 -6.92 8.98 15.36
N SER A 24 -6.40 7.80 15.06
CA SER A 24 -6.88 6.93 13.99
C SER A 24 -6.76 5.47 14.45
N PRO A 25 -7.68 5.01 15.31
CA PRO A 25 -7.64 3.68 15.90
C PRO A 25 -7.82 2.59 14.83
N VAL A 26 -7.28 1.39 15.10
CA VAL A 26 -7.28 0.25 14.16
C VAL A 26 -8.70 -0.18 13.80
N GLU A 27 -9.62 -0.07 14.75
CA GLU A 27 -11.03 -0.48 14.61
C GLU A 27 -11.74 0.26 13.47
N ASP A 28 -11.36 1.52 13.21
CA ASP A 28 -11.95 2.34 12.15
C ASP A 28 -11.60 1.85 10.74
N TYR A 29 -10.58 0.98 10.61
CA TYR A 29 -10.12 0.44 9.33
C TYR A 29 -10.70 -0.93 9.01
N ILE A 30 -11.26 -1.65 10.00
CA ILE A 30 -11.63 -3.06 9.85
C ILE A 30 -12.68 -3.24 8.75
N GLU A 31 -13.79 -2.50 8.81
CA GLU A 31 -14.91 -2.66 7.87
C GLU A 31 -14.48 -2.37 6.42
N GLU A 32 -13.75 -1.27 6.21
CA GLU A 32 -13.28 -0.90 4.88
C GLU A 32 -12.26 -1.92 4.35
N THR A 33 -11.35 -2.40 5.20
CA THR A 33 -10.36 -3.40 4.79
C THR A 33 -10.99 -4.74 4.46
N GLU A 34 -12.00 -5.17 5.22
CA GLU A 34 -12.78 -6.38 4.91
C GLU A 34 -13.49 -6.26 3.55
N LEU A 35 -14.03 -5.07 3.24
CA LEU A 35 -14.60 -4.80 1.92
C LEU A 35 -13.53 -4.90 0.82
N PHE A 36 -12.35 -4.31 1.02
CA PHE A 36 -11.25 -4.44 0.06
C PHE A 36 -10.78 -5.88 -0.13
N SER A 37 -10.70 -6.66 0.95
CA SER A 37 -10.32 -8.08 0.88
C SER A 37 -11.32 -8.87 0.03
N LYS A 38 -12.62 -8.64 0.22
CA LYS A 38 -13.67 -9.23 -0.63
C LYS A 38 -13.56 -8.78 -2.08
N LEU A 39 -13.35 -7.48 -2.33
CA LEU A 39 -13.20 -6.97 -3.70
C LEU A 39 -11.98 -7.57 -4.41
N ILE A 40 -10.88 -7.75 -3.68
CA ILE A 40 -9.68 -8.44 -4.17
C ILE A 40 -10.05 -9.87 -4.60
N GLU A 41 -10.72 -10.63 -3.74
CA GLU A 41 -11.14 -12.00 -4.05
C GLU A 41 -12.14 -12.08 -5.22
N GLU A 42 -13.14 -11.20 -5.26
CA GLU A 42 -14.23 -11.23 -6.24
C GLU A 42 -13.77 -10.83 -7.65
N HIS A 43 -12.80 -9.92 -7.75
CA HIS A 43 -12.38 -9.37 -9.02
C HIS A 43 -11.07 -9.93 -9.56
N SER A 44 -10.28 -10.59 -8.72
CA SER A 44 -9.05 -11.25 -9.14
C SER A 44 -9.33 -12.42 -10.06
N MET A 45 -8.55 -12.50 -11.14
CA MET A 45 -8.62 -13.63 -12.08
C MET A 45 -7.96 -14.91 -11.52
N ILE A 46 -7.26 -14.79 -10.39
CA ILE A 46 -6.54 -15.86 -9.70
C ILE A 46 -6.90 -15.83 -8.21
N GLU A 47 -6.69 -16.95 -7.53
CA GLU A 47 -6.70 -16.99 -6.06
C GLU A 47 -5.53 -16.13 -5.52
N VAL A 48 -5.83 -15.10 -4.73
CA VAL A 48 -4.83 -14.19 -4.17
C VAL A 48 -4.33 -14.75 -2.83
N LYS A 49 -3.03 -15.04 -2.73
CA LYS A 49 -2.39 -15.50 -1.49
C LYS A 49 -1.37 -14.51 -0.95
N THR A 50 -0.76 -13.74 -1.84
CA THR A 50 0.28 -12.77 -1.52
C THR A 50 -0.18 -11.37 -1.92
N LEU A 51 -0.15 -10.45 -0.96
CA LEU A 51 -0.60 -9.07 -1.14
C LEU A 51 0.56 -8.11 -0.85
N LEU A 52 0.82 -7.21 -1.78
CA LEU A 52 1.69 -6.05 -1.55
C LEU A 52 0.86 -4.83 -1.21
N HIS A 53 1.07 -4.24 -0.03
CA HIS A 53 0.43 -2.99 0.38
C HIS A 53 1.43 -1.82 0.31
N LEU A 54 1.19 -0.90 -0.61
CA LEU A 54 2.03 0.28 -0.85
C LEU A 54 1.58 1.48 0.00
N ASP A 55 2.56 2.18 0.57
CA ASP A 55 2.37 3.28 1.51
C ASP A 55 1.38 2.88 2.65
N CYS A 56 1.73 1.80 3.33
CA CYS A 56 0.90 1.12 4.35
C CYS A 56 0.70 1.90 5.66
N GLY A 57 1.48 2.97 5.87
CA GLY A 57 1.52 3.74 7.09
C GLY A 57 1.86 2.88 8.30
N SER A 58 1.00 2.94 9.31
CA SER A 58 1.15 2.26 10.61
C SER A 58 0.53 0.85 10.59
N GLY A 59 0.25 0.31 9.40
CA GLY A 59 -0.22 -1.05 9.19
C GLY A 59 -1.64 -1.32 9.69
N HIS A 60 -2.51 -0.31 9.80
CA HIS A 60 -3.86 -0.53 10.34
C HIS A 60 -4.72 -1.38 9.42
N ASN A 61 -4.65 -1.18 8.10
CA ASN A 61 -5.29 -2.11 7.15
C ASN A 61 -4.61 -3.50 7.19
N ASP A 62 -3.29 -3.55 7.38
CA ASP A 62 -2.57 -4.84 7.45
C ASP A 62 -3.02 -5.70 8.63
N TYR A 63 -3.53 -5.07 9.69
CA TYR A 63 -4.17 -5.77 10.81
C TYR A 63 -5.27 -6.72 10.34
N ASN A 64 -6.04 -6.31 9.34
CA ASN A 64 -7.10 -7.12 8.77
C ASN A 64 -6.64 -7.91 7.53
N PHE A 65 -5.87 -7.31 6.61
CA PHE A 65 -5.40 -8.01 5.41
C PHE A 65 -4.61 -9.29 5.73
N GLN A 66 -3.82 -9.32 6.81
CA GLN A 66 -3.03 -10.50 7.18
C GLN A 66 -3.86 -11.72 7.59
N LYS A 67 -5.18 -11.56 7.80
CA LYS A 67 -6.10 -12.68 8.06
C LYS A 67 -6.34 -13.52 6.81
N ASP A 68 -6.34 -12.86 5.65
CA ASP A 68 -6.72 -13.45 4.36
C ASP A 68 -5.49 -13.66 3.45
N PHE A 69 -4.45 -12.83 3.61
CA PHE A 69 -3.28 -12.82 2.72
C PHE A 69 -1.95 -12.89 3.48
N LYS A 70 -0.92 -13.41 2.82
CA LYS A 70 0.48 -13.17 3.22
C LYS A 70 0.88 -11.77 2.75
N VAL A 71 0.95 -10.84 3.70
CA VAL A 71 1.18 -9.42 3.40
C VAL A 71 2.66 -9.05 3.45
N THR A 72 3.11 -8.33 2.41
CA THR A 72 4.32 -7.50 2.44
C THR A 72 3.87 -6.04 2.34
N SER A 73 4.41 -5.20 3.22
CA SER A 73 4.02 -3.79 3.32
C SER A 73 5.21 -2.88 3.06
N VAL A 74 4.98 -1.78 2.35
CA VAL A 74 5.99 -0.77 2.03
C VAL A 74 5.52 0.58 2.55
N ASP A 75 6.42 1.36 3.14
CA ASP A 75 6.17 2.77 3.42
C ASP A 75 7.49 3.56 3.42
N VAL A 76 7.41 4.84 3.07
CA VAL A 76 8.56 5.76 3.06
C VAL A 76 8.87 6.34 4.44
N SER A 77 8.02 6.12 5.44
CA SER A 77 8.24 6.54 6.82
C SER A 77 8.72 5.39 7.70
N GLU A 78 9.96 5.51 8.18
CA GLU A 78 10.50 4.59 9.20
C GLU A 78 9.69 4.64 10.51
N ASP A 79 9.20 5.82 10.90
CA ASP A 79 8.41 6.00 12.12
C ASP A 79 7.05 5.28 12.03
N MET A 80 6.40 5.33 10.86
CA MET A 80 5.16 4.60 10.62
C MET A 80 5.40 3.09 10.52
N LEU A 81 6.47 2.66 9.84
CA LEU A 81 6.84 1.23 9.78
C LEU A 81 7.19 0.65 11.16
N TRP A 82 7.77 1.45 12.05
CA TRP A 82 8.00 1.02 13.42
C TRP A 82 6.68 0.68 14.13
N LEU A 83 5.64 1.52 13.95
CA LEU A 83 4.30 1.24 14.46
C LEU A 83 3.66 0.03 13.76
N ALA A 84 3.77 -0.06 12.43
CA ALA A 84 3.24 -1.16 11.64
C ALA A 84 3.81 -2.51 12.09
N LYS A 85 5.12 -2.59 12.31
CA LYS A 85 5.78 -3.81 12.81
C LYS A 85 5.39 -4.16 14.24
N LYS A 86 5.11 -3.15 15.08
CA LYS A 86 4.63 -3.38 16.45
C LYS A 86 3.20 -3.93 16.45
N LEU A 87 2.35 -3.44 15.56
CA LEU A 87 0.95 -3.87 15.40
C LEU A 87 0.86 -5.26 14.75
N ASN A 88 1.66 -5.49 13.71
CA ASN A 88 1.61 -6.68 12.86
C ASN A 88 3.01 -7.34 12.77
N PRO A 89 3.43 -8.10 13.80
CA PRO A 89 4.79 -8.64 13.86
C PRO A 89 5.10 -9.67 12.76
N GLU A 90 4.07 -10.32 12.20
CA GLU A 90 4.22 -11.33 11.14
C GLU A 90 4.25 -10.73 9.73
N VAL A 91 3.88 -9.44 9.58
CA VAL A 91 3.87 -8.75 8.28
C VAL A 91 5.29 -8.33 7.88
N ASN A 92 5.66 -8.64 6.64
CA ASN A 92 6.96 -8.28 6.09
C ASN A 92 7.00 -6.79 5.72
N ASN A 93 7.47 -5.95 6.64
CA ASN A 93 7.54 -4.50 6.48
C ASN A 93 8.86 -4.05 5.83
N GLN A 94 8.80 -3.25 4.77
CA GLN A 94 9.95 -2.75 4.02
C GLN A 94 9.93 -1.23 3.88
N TYR A 95 11.07 -0.58 4.13
CA TYR A 95 11.23 0.85 3.86
C TYR A 95 11.43 1.08 2.36
N GLY A 96 10.63 1.97 1.77
CA GLY A 96 10.76 2.31 0.36
C GLY A 96 9.75 3.33 -0.14
N ASP A 97 10.10 3.99 -1.24
CA ASP A 97 9.19 4.88 -1.97
C ASP A 97 8.50 4.07 -3.09
N MET A 98 7.17 3.94 -2.99
CA MET A 98 6.35 3.18 -3.94
C MET A 98 6.52 3.58 -5.42
N GLN A 99 6.99 4.80 -5.71
CA GLN A 99 7.18 5.30 -7.08
C GLN A 99 8.46 4.76 -7.74
N ILE A 100 9.46 4.38 -6.95
CA ILE A 100 10.80 4.03 -7.46
C ILE A 100 11.36 2.72 -6.91
N MET A 101 10.77 2.16 -5.85
CA MET A 101 11.22 0.91 -5.25
C MET A 101 11.19 -0.23 -6.27
N ARG A 102 12.05 -1.23 -6.13
CA ARG A 102 12.05 -2.43 -6.98
C ARG A 102 12.11 -3.64 -6.07
N LEU A 103 11.01 -4.39 -6.02
CA LEU A 103 10.94 -5.65 -5.30
C LEU A 103 11.29 -6.80 -6.24
N GLU A 104 12.14 -7.72 -5.78
CA GLU A 104 12.45 -8.96 -6.50
C GLU A 104 11.34 -10.02 -6.32
N GLU A 105 10.57 -9.91 -5.24
CA GLU A 105 9.40 -10.75 -4.95
C GLU A 105 8.22 -10.43 -5.88
N ARG A 106 7.39 -11.43 -6.13
CA ARG A 106 6.15 -11.34 -6.90
C ARG A 106 4.96 -11.47 -5.94
N PHE A 107 3.91 -10.73 -6.24
CA PHE A 107 2.67 -10.73 -5.46
C PHE A 107 1.50 -11.05 -6.36
N ASP A 108 0.47 -11.70 -5.83
CA ASP A 108 -0.76 -12.01 -6.55
C ASP A 108 -1.62 -10.75 -6.73
N ALA A 109 -1.61 -9.85 -5.75
CA ALA A 109 -2.28 -8.55 -5.80
C ALA A 109 -1.41 -7.42 -5.23
N VAL A 110 -1.70 -6.19 -5.65
CA VAL A 110 -1.07 -4.96 -5.14
C VAL A 110 -2.17 -3.97 -4.76
N THR A 111 -2.10 -3.43 -3.55
CA THR A 111 -3.06 -2.43 -3.05
C THR A 111 -2.34 -1.13 -2.65
N ILE A 112 -3.01 -0.01 -2.90
CA ILE A 112 -2.60 1.33 -2.48
C ILE A 112 -3.89 2.07 -2.11
N LEU A 113 -4.12 2.32 -0.82
CA LEU A 113 -5.39 2.90 -0.35
C LEU A 113 -5.34 4.43 -0.42
N ASP A 114 -5.69 5.12 0.67
CA ASP A 114 -5.74 6.59 0.70
C ASP A 114 -4.42 7.28 0.35
N SER A 115 -3.29 6.58 0.46
CA SER A 115 -1.97 7.07 0.09
C SER A 115 -1.87 7.48 -1.39
N ILE A 116 -2.70 6.92 -2.27
CA ILE A 116 -2.76 7.30 -3.69
C ILE A 116 -3.07 8.79 -3.86
N ASN A 117 -3.80 9.41 -2.92
CA ASN A 117 -4.16 10.83 -2.97
C ASN A 117 -2.94 11.76 -2.82
N TYR A 118 -1.78 11.24 -2.38
CA TYR A 118 -0.53 12.00 -2.34
C TYR A 118 0.22 12.05 -3.68
N ILE A 119 -0.22 11.27 -4.67
CA ILE A 119 0.33 11.30 -6.02
C ILE A 119 -0.32 12.47 -6.78
N ARG A 120 0.45 13.51 -7.05
CA ARG A 120 -0.05 14.78 -7.59
C ARG A 120 0.06 14.93 -9.11
N THR A 121 0.75 14.02 -9.77
CA THR A 121 0.99 14.06 -11.22
C THR A 121 0.63 12.73 -11.86
N VAL A 122 0.22 12.77 -13.13
CA VAL A 122 -0.10 11.55 -13.89
C VAL A 122 1.17 10.73 -14.09
N GLU A 123 2.32 11.40 -14.24
CA GLU A 123 3.63 10.78 -14.41
C GLU A 123 4.04 10.00 -13.15
N ASP A 124 3.82 10.53 -11.97
CA ASP A 124 4.14 9.84 -10.71
C ASP A 124 3.15 8.69 -10.44
N LEU A 125 1.89 8.83 -10.86
CA LEU A 125 0.92 7.75 -10.84
C LEU A 125 1.36 6.60 -11.76
N GLN A 126 1.78 6.95 -12.98
CA GLN A 126 2.35 5.99 -13.92
C GLN A 126 3.59 5.31 -13.34
N LYS A 127 4.52 6.03 -12.71
CA LYS A 127 5.71 5.41 -12.08
C LYS A 127 5.35 4.40 -10.99
N THR A 128 4.32 4.69 -10.20
CA THR A 128 3.82 3.77 -9.15
C THR A 128 3.38 2.43 -9.74
N PHE A 129 2.77 2.45 -10.93
CA PHE A 129 2.28 1.22 -11.61
C PHE A 129 3.26 0.61 -12.62
N ILE A 130 4.17 1.40 -13.21
CA ILE A 130 5.22 0.94 -14.14
C ILE A 130 6.41 0.35 -13.36
N THR A 131 6.54 0.70 -12.09
CA THR A 131 7.45 0.04 -11.17
C THR A 131 7.32 -1.47 -11.32
N LYS A 132 8.46 -2.10 -11.61
CA LYS A 132 8.59 -3.39 -12.29
C LYS A 132 8.17 -4.55 -11.40
N TYR A 133 6.90 -4.64 -11.02
CA TYR A 133 6.29 -5.85 -10.50
C TYR A 133 6.11 -6.81 -11.69
N SER A 134 7.25 -7.33 -12.16
CA SER A 134 7.38 -7.93 -13.48
C SER A 134 6.38 -9.08 -13.67
N LYS A 135 5.65 -9.13 -14.79
CA LYS A 135 4.64 -10.16 -15.16
C LYS A 135 3.59 -10.42 -14.09
N LEU A 136 2.52 -9.65 -14.16
CA LEU A 136 1.56 -9.62 -13.08
C LEU A 136 0.20 -9.42 -13.73
N SER A 137 -0.72 -10.34 -13.43
CA SER A 137 -2.15 -10.16 -13.64
C SER A 137 -2.62 -9.20 -12.55
N ILE A 138 -2.13 -7.95 -12.59
CA ILE A 138 -2.32 -7.00 -11.49
C ILE A 138 -3.76 -6.54 -11.54
N ASP A 139 -4.49 -6.75 -10.44
CA ASP A 139 -5.61 -5.91 -10.09
C ASP A 139 -5.10 -4.92 -9.02
N ILE A 140 -5.05 -3.63 -9.37
CA ILE A 140 -4.77 -2.55 -8.43
C ILE A 140 -6.09 -2.13 -7.81
N PHE A 141 -6.13 -2.09 -6.49
CA PHE A 141 -7.24 -1.55 -5.72
C PHE A 141 -6.79 -0.27 -5.03
N TYR A 142 -7.59 0.81 -5.16
CA TYR A 142 -7.38 2.06 -4.44
C TYR A 142 -8.68 2.70 -3.97
N SER A 143 -8.58 3.55 -2.93
CA SER A 143 -9.68 4.33 -2.37
C SER A 143 -9.43 5.83 -2.53
N THR A 144 -10.49 6.61 -2.73
CA THR A 144 -10.46 8.08 -2.57
C THR A 144 -11.65 8.52 -1.71
N VAL A 145 -11.39 9.36 -0.70
CA VAL A 145 -12.34 9.80 0.35
C VAL A 145 -13.68 10.37 -0.18
N CYS A 146 -13.78 10.74 -1.46
CA CYS A 146 -15.01 11.30 -2.06
C CYS A 146 -15.80 10.35 -2.98
N ARG A 147 -15.33 9.13 -3.23
CA ARG A 147 -16.01 8.05 -3.98
C ARG A 147 -15.10 6.83 -3.89
N THR A 148 -15.62 5.70 -3.41
CA THR A 148 -14.99 4.39 -3.66
C THR A 148 -14.97 4.17 -5.16
N ALA A 149 -13.90 4.63 -5.81
CA ALA A 149 -13.63 4.41 -7.21
C ALA A 149 -12.60 3.29 -7.27
N THR A 150 -13.10 2.05 -7.24
CA THR A 150 -12.26 0.89 -7.53
C THR A 150 -11.90 0.91 -9.01
N MET A 151 -10.79 1.55 -9.37
CA MET A 151 -10.24 1.40 -10.72
C MET A 151 -9.38 0.15 -10.74
N ILE A 152 -10.00 -0.97 -11.09
CA ILE A 152 -9.31 -2.22 -11.39
C ILE A 152 -8.55 -2.02 -12.71
N ILE A 153 -7.26 -1.72 -12.64
CA ILE A 153 -6.42 -1.65 -13.84
C ILE A 153 -6.08 -3.08 -14.25
N LYS A 154 -6.95 -3.71 -15.05
CA LYS A 154 -6.65 -5.01 -15.67
C LYS A 154 -5.55 -4.85 -16.73
N PHE A 155 -4.33 -5.26 -16.42
CA PHE A 155 -3.33 -5.48 -17.47
C PHE A 155 -3.68 -6.77 -18.22
N GLY A 156 -4.46 -6.63 -19.30
CA GLY A 156 -4.72 -7.73 -20.21
C GLY A 156 -3.41 -8.26 -20.78
N GLY A 157 -3.11 -9.52 -20.52
CA GLY A 157 -2.03 -10.24 -21.18
C GLY A 157 -2.28 -10.27 -22.68
N GLY A 158 -1.65 -9.36 -23.41
CA GLY A 158 -1.57 -9.40 -24.85
C GLY A 158 -0.78 -10.64 -25.27
N GLY A 159 -1.48 -11.72 -25.58
CA GLY A 159 -0.95 -12.78 -26.43
C GLY A 159 -0.78 -12.23 -27.84
N GLY A 160 0.39 -12.45 -28.43
CA GLY A 160 0.65 -12.10 -29.83
C GLY A 160 2.13 -12.16 -30.17
N ILE A 161 2.54 -13.36 -30.64
CA ILE A 161 3.69 -13.72 -31.51
C ILE A 161 5.06 -13.05 -31.28
#